data_AF-W9NSJ6-F1
#
_entry.id   AF-W9NSJ6-F1
#
_cell.length_a   1.000
_cell.length_b   1.000
_cell.length_c   1.000
_cell.angle_alpha   90.00
_cell.angle_beta   90.00
_cell.angle_gamma   90.00
#
_symmetry.space_group_name_H-M   'P 1'
#
loop_
_entity.id
_entity.type
_entity.pdbx_description
1 polymer ?
#
loop_
_entity_poly.entity_id
_entity_poly.type
_entity_poly.pdbx_seq_one_letter_code
_entity_poly.pdbx_strand_id
1 'polypeptide(L)'
;MQEAQSIVETMNMFQNSTELLEKETRAGLASEAAISLAKLLLAAISPIIHVLYLSPLPAALGSLRLSTVLVGLPSRNELLENARQGREAEETIMEVEDWAIDMLNGHQRAAILASYHLQQVIDHIQLQNTHDEHALPLFRARLLQQELQALVIRKTQGIHGRQIEYQKAERFVKRIQDVKKEVEVRDHLQEEEQEQ
;
A
#
# COMPACT_ATOMS: atom_id res chain seq x y z
N MET A 1 -25.12 19.16 16.19
CA MET A 1 -24.61 20.06 15.12
C MET A 1 -23.13 20.39 15.30
N GLN A 2 -22.71 20.97 16.43
CA GLN A 2 -21.31 21.30 16.68
C GLN A 2 -20.38 20.07 16.62
N GLU A 3 -20.84 18.93 17.14
CA GLU A 3 -20.15 17.64 17.00
C GLU A 3 -19.94 17.25 15.52
N ALA A 4 -20.99 17.27 14.70
CA ALA A 4 -20.90 16.98 13.27
C ALA A 4 -19.93 17.91 12.54
N GLN A 5 -19.95 19.20 12.86
CA GLN A 5 -19.03 20.18 12.29
C GLN A 5 -17.58 19.91 12.70
N SER A 6 -17.33 19.62 13.98
CA SER A 6 -16.00 19.25 14.47
C SER A 6 -15.46 17.96 13.82
N ILE A 7 -16.33 16.98 13.56
CA ILE A 7 -15.95 15.76 12.84
C ILE A 7 -15.58 16.07 11.39
N VAL A 8 -16.37 16.88 10.68
CA VAL A 8 -16.04 17.33 9.30
C VAL A 8 -14.67 18.02 9.27
N GLU A 9 -14.43 18.95 10.19
CA GLU A 9 -13.16 19.67 10.30
C GLU A 9 -11.99 18.72 10.58
N THR A 10 -12.14 17.80 11.53
CA THR A 10 -11.10 16.81 11.87
C THR A 10 -10.76 15.91 10.69
N MET A 11 -11.76 15.44 9.96
CA MET A 11 -11.55 14.58 8.79
C MET A 11 -10.83 15.31 7.66
N ASN A 12 -11.15 16.59 7.45
CA ASN A 12 -10.48 17.45 6.47
C ASN A 12 -9.05 17.78 6.90
N MET A 13 -8.81 18.03 8.19
CA MET A 13 -7.46 18.24 8.72
C MET A 13 -6.59 17.00 8.54
N PHE A 14 -7.11 15.80 8.83
CA PHE A 14 -6.37 14.56 8.60
C PHE A 14 -5.96 14.39 7.13
N GLN A 15 -6.86 14.67 6.18
CA GLN A 15 -6.55 14.59 4.74
C GLN A 15 -5.42 15.51 4.30
N ASN A 16 -5.24 16.62 4.99
CA ASN A 16 -4.22 17.61 4.69
C ASN A 16 -3.09 17.61 5.75
N SER A 17 -3.03 16.56 6.56
CA SER A 17 -2.07 16.50 7.67
C SER A 17 -0.66 16.22 7.16
N THR A 18 0.33 16.84 7.80
CA THR A 18 1.74 16.59 7.53
C THR A 18 2.12 15.14 7.86
N GLU A 19 1.50 14.55 8.88
CA GLU A 19 1.71 13.15 9.25
C GLU A 19 1.31 12.19 8.12
N LEU A 20 0.14 12.39 7.52
CA LEU A 20 -0.28 11.58 6.36
C LEU A 20 0.69 11.76 5.18
N LEU A 21 1.09 13.00 4.88
CA LEU A 21 2.03 13.30 3.80
C LEU A 21 3.40 12.65 4.02
N GLU A 22 3.94 12.69 5.25
CA GLU A 22 5.22 12.08 5.60
C GLU A 22 5.19 10.56 5.46
N LYS A 23 4.09 9.94 5.90
CA LYS A 23 3.89 8.49 5.78
C LYS A 23 3.74 8.07 4.32
N GLU A 24 2.98 8.80 3.52
CA GLU A 24 2.85 8.56 2.08
C GLU A 24 4.19 8.74 1.36
N THR A 25 4.97 9.75 1.72
CA THR A 25 6.32 9.97 1.17
C THR A 25 7.22 8.78 1.50
N ARG A 26 7.16 8.25 2.73
CA ARG A 26 7.92 7.07 3.13
C ARG A 26 7.56 5.83 2.31
N ALA A 27 6.27 5.57 2.10
CA ALA A 27 5.82 4.47 1.25
C ALA A 27 6.24 4.66 -0.22
N GLY A 28 6.19 5.91 -0.72
CA GLY A 28 6.66 6.25 -2.06
C GLY A 28 8.15 5.95 -2.26
N LEU A 29 9.00 6.39 -1.33
CA LEU A 29 10.44 6.11 -1.37
C LEU A 29 10.74 4.61 -1.30
N ALA A 30 10.03 3.87 -0.46
CA ALA A 30 10.15 2.42 -0.38
C ALA A 30 9.75 1.73 -1.70
N SER A 31 8.65 2.19 -2.32
CA SER A 31 8.18 1.69 -3.61
C SER A 31 9.20 1.93 -4.74
N GLU A 32 9.82 3.12 -4.79
CA GLU A 32 10.86 3.42 -5.77
C GLU A 32 12.10 2.50 -5.61
N ALA A 33 12.49 2.21 -4.37
CA ALA A 33 13.56 1.27 -4.08
C ALA A 33 13.21 -0.15 -4.55
N ALA A 34 11.99 -0.63 -4.27
CA ALA A 34 11.49 -1.94 -4.73
C ALA A 34 11.44 -2.04 -6.26
N ILE A 35 11.02 -0.97 -6.96
CA ILE A 35 10.98 -0.92 -8.42
C ILE A 35 12.39 -0.94 -9.02
N SER A 36 13.33 -0.18 -8.45
CA SER A 36 14.74 -0.20 -8.89
C SER A 36 15.35 -1.59 -8.75
N LEU A 37 15.08 -2.26 -7.63
CA LEU A 37 15.48 -3.64 -7.41
C LEU A 37 14.90 -4.59 -8.48
N ALA A 38 13.60 -4.51 -8.73
CA ALA A 38 12.94 -5.35 -9.73
C ALA A 38 13.52 -5.15 -11.14
N LYS A 39 13.83 -3.90 -11.51
CA LYS A 39 14.50 -3.58 -12.78
C LYS A 39 15.90 -4.20 -12.86
N LEU A 40 16.67 -4.16 -11.78
CA LEU A 40 18.00 -4.74 -11.71
C LEU A 40 17.95 -6.27 -11.84
N LEU A 41 17.01 -6.92 -11.16
CA LEU A 41 16.79 -8.37 -11.29
C LEU A 41 16.33 -8.78 -12.70
N LEU A 42 15.45 -8.00 -13.33
CA LEU A 42 15.03 -8.23 -14.72
C LEU A 42 16.19 -8.05 -15.71
N ALA A 43 17.04 -7.04 -15.50
CA ALA A 43 18.24 -6.82 -16.31
C ALA A 43 19.25 -7.98 -16.17
N ALA A 44 19.33 -8.60 -14.99
CA ALA A 44 20.14 -9.79 -14.74
C ALA A 44 19.57 -11.07 -15.40
N ILE A 45 18.25 -11.27 -15.37
CA ILE A 45 17.59 -12.49 -15.87
C ILE A 45 17.37 -12.48 -17.39
N SER A 46 17.09 -11.31 -17.97
CA SER A 46 16.74 -11.16 -19.39
C SER A 46 17.76 -11.78 -20.36
N PRO A 47 19.09 -11.60 -20.20
CA PRO A 47 20.07 -12.21 -21.08
C PRO A 47 20.20 -13.74 -20.89
N ILE A 48 19.95 -14.25 -19.68
CA ILE A 48 19.99 -15.70 -19.38
C ILE A 48 18.86 -16.40 -20.17
N ILE A 49 17.65 -15.84 -20.13
CA ILE A 49 16.52 -16.34 -20.92
C ILE A 49 16.83 -16.26 -22.42
N HIS A 50 17.42 -15.16 -22.88
CA HIS A 50 17.71 -14.98 -24.30
C HIS A 50 18.70 -16.03 -24.83
N VAL A 51 19.69 -16.45 -24.03
CA VAL A 51 20.64 -17.49 -24.43
C VAL A 51 20.04 -18.90 -24.39
N LEU A 52 19.13 -19.19 -23.45
CA LEU A 52 18.45 -20.49 -23.35
C LEU A 52 17.52 -20.78 -24.54
N TYR A 53 17.09 -19.75 -25.28
CA TYR A 53 16.14 -19.88 -26.41
C TYR A 53 16.78 -19.76 -27.81
N LEU A 54 18.10 -19.55 -27.94
CA LEU A 54 18.79 -19.43 -29.23
C LEU A 54 19.41 -20.76 -29.69
N SER A 55 19.04 -21.19 -30.91
CA SER A 55 19.56 -22.34 -31.71
C SER A 55 21.10 -22.37 -31.80
N PRO A 56 21.79 -23.49 -32.10
CA PRO A 56 23.22 -23.72 -31.78
C PRO A 56 24.27 -22.85 -32.51
N LEU A 57 23.90 -22.13 -33.57
CA LEU A 57 24.86 -21.44 -34.44
C LEU A 57 25.52 -20.14 -33.88
N PRO A 58 25.01 -19.44 -32.86
CA PRO A 58 25.71 -18.36 -32.18
C PRO A 58 26.28 -18.80 -30.83
N ALA A 59 26.58 -20.09 -30.57
CA ALA A 59 27.04 -20.55 -29.26
C ALA A 59 28.32 -19.85 -28.75
N ALA A 60 29.24 -19.46 -29.64
CA ALA A 60 30.44 -18.70 -29.28
C ALA A 60 30.14 -17.22 -28.97
N LEU A 61 29.22 -16.59 -29.72
CA LEU A 61 28.79 -15.20 -29.46
C LEU A 61 27.88 -15.12 -28.22
N GLY A 62 27.05 -16.14 -28.02
CA GLY A 62 26.21 -16.36 -26.85
C GLY A 62 27.04 -16.65 -25.61
N SER A 63 28.10 -17.46 -25.70
CA SER A 63 29.09 -17.67 -24.65
C SER A 63 29.84 -16.37 -24.29
N LEU A 64 30.26 -15.59 -25.30
CA LEU A 64 30.93 -14.31 -25.06
C LEU A 64 29.99 -13.28 -24.41
N ARG A 65 28.72 -13.22 -24.85
CA ARG A 65 27.70 -12.36 -24.22
C ARG A 65 27.28 -12.85 -22.85
N LEU A 66 27.17 -14.16 -22.63
CA LEU A 66 26.83 -14.75 -21.35
C LEU A 66 27.97 -14.58 -20.35
N SER A 67 29.23 -14.63 -20.78
CA SER A 67 30.39 -14.29 -19.94
C SER A 67 30.49 -12.78 -19.64
N THR A 68 30.18 -11.89 -20.58
CA THR A 68 30.07 -10.44 -20.26
C THR A 68 28.90 -10.14 -19.32
N VAL A 69 27.79 -10.86 -19.46
CA VAL A 69 26.65 -10.75 -18.55
C VAL A 69 26.98 -11.36 -17.18
N LEU A 70 27.65 -12.51 -17.10
CA LEU A 70 28.07 -13.14 -15.85
C LEU A 70 29.04 -12.25 -15.06
N VAL A 71 29.90 -11.49 -15.74
CA VAL A 71 30.78 -10.49 -15.10
C VAL A 71 30.00 -9.27 -14.59
N GLY A 72 28.84 -8.97 -15.19
CA GLY A 72 27.93 -7.90 -14.75
C GLY A 72 26.76 -8.38 -13.87
N LEU A 73 26.66 -9.69 -13.57
CA LEU A 73 25.65 -10.21 -12.67
C LEU A 73 26.02 -9.82 -11.23
N PRO A 74 25.07 -9.27 -10.46
CA PRO A 74 25.32 -9.00 -9.05
C PRO A 74 25.72 -10.29 -8.36
N SER A 75 26.68 -10.21 -7.44
CA SER A 75 27.11 -11.40 -6.70
C SER A 75 25.92 -12.02 -5.96
N ARG A 76 25.95 -13.33 -5.65
CA ARG A 76 24.90 -13.98 -4.85
C ARG A 76 24.60 -13.19 -3.57
N ASN A 77 25.63 -12.70 -2.89
CA ASN A 77 25.50 -11.89 -1.69
C ASN A 77 24.82 -10.54 -1.96
N GLU A 78 25.14 -9.91 -3.07
CA GLU A 78 24.51 -8.66 -3.52
C GLU A 78 23.04 -8.87 -3.88
N LEU A 79 22.68 -9.98 -4.54
CA LEU A 79 21.29 -10.35 -4.83
C LEU A 79 20.49 -10.62 -3.55
N LEU A 80 21.09 -11.31 -2.57
CA LEU A 80 20.46 -11.59 -1.27
C LEU A 80 20.25 -10.31 -0.45
N GLU A 81 21.24 -9.43 -0.43
CA GLU A 81 21.16 -8.13 0.26
C GLU A 81 20.12 -7.23 -0.40
N ASN A 82 20.10 -7.19 -1.72
CA ASN A 82 19.10 -6.46 -2.50
C ASN A 82 17.69 -7.03 -2.28
N ALA A 83 17.52 -8.35 -2.22
CA ALA A 83 16.24 -8.98 -1.86
C ALA A 83 15.80 -8.66 -0.42
N ARG A 84 16.74 -8.56 0.52
CA ARG A 84 16.48 -8.10 1.89
C ARG A 84 15.95 -6.66 1.90
N GLN A 85 16.62 -5.76 1.19
CA GLN A 85 16.19 -4.35 1.07
C GLN A 85 14.81 -4.22 0.41
N GLY A 86 14.54 -5.00 -0.64
CA GLY A 86 13.22 -5.04 -1.27
C GLY A 86 12.12 -5.51 -0.31
N ARG A 87 12.41 -6.52 0.52
CA ARG A 87 11.48 -6.98 1.54
C ARG A 87 11.21 -5.91 2.60
N GLU A 88 12.25 -5.25 3.11
CA GLU A 88 12.11 -4.17 4.10
C GLU A 88 11.29 -3.00 3.56
N ALA A 89 11.45 -2.69 2.26
CA ALA A 89 10.62 -1.71 1.59
C ALA A 89 9.14 -2.11 1.53
N GLU A 90 8.83 -3.36 1.16
CA GLU A 90 7.45 -3.86 1.12
C GLU A 90 6.81 -3.93 2.52
N GLU A 91 7.56 -4.33 3.55
CA GLU A 91 7.12 -4.31 4.95
C GLU A 91 6.82 -2.86 5.41
N THR A 92 7.66 -1.90 5.01
CA THR A 92 7.41 -0.47 5.30
C THR A 92 6.15 0.06 4.62
N ILE A 93 5.86 -0.37 3.38
CA ILE A 93 4.63 -0.02 2.68
C ILE A 93 3.42 -0.58 3.44
N MET A 94 3.47 -1.85 3.85
CA MET A 94 2.40 -2.48 4.63
C MET A 94 2.09 -1.72 5.92
N GLU A 95 3.12 -1.33 6.68
CA GLU A 95 2.95 -0.56 7.93
C GLU A 95 2.24 0.79 7.69
N VAL A 96 2.59 1.48 6.60
CA VAL A 96 1.96 2.75 6.25
C VAL A 96 0.50 2.56 5.84
N GLU A 97 0.23 1.55 5.01
CA GLU A 97 -1.14 1.28 4.55
C GLU A 97 -2.06 0.81 5.67
N ASP A 98 -1.57 -0.04 6.59
CA ASP A 98 -2.31 -0.51 7.75
C ASP A 98 -2.71 0.65 8.69
N TRP A 99 -1.74 1.50 9.04
CA TRP A 99 -2.00 2.71 9.83
C TRP A 99 -3.05 3.61 9.16
N ALA A 100 -2.94 3.81 7.85
CA ALA A 100 -3.87 4.67 7.13
C ALA A 100 -5.28 4.06 7.09
N ILE A 101 -5.42 2.74 6.94
CA ILE A 101 -6.70 2.04 7.01
C ILE A 101 -7.35 2.23 8.39
N ASP A 102 -6.59 2.07 9.47
CA ASP A 102 -7.09 2.25 10.84
C ASP A 102 -7.59 3.67 11.10
N MET A 103 -6.81 4.67 10.72
CA MET A 103 -7.21 6.08 10.87
C MET A 103 -8.46 6.42 10.05
N LEU A 104 -8.52 5.98 8.80
CA LEU A 104 -9.68 6.19 7.93
C LEU A 104 -10.94 5.51 8.49
N ASN A 105 -10.81 4.29 9.02
CA ASN A 105 -11.89 3.57 9.69
C ASN A 105 -12.40 4.30 10.94
N GLY A 106 -11.49 4.81 11.78
CA GLY A 106 -11.83 5.59 12.96
C GLY A 106 -12.65 6.84 12.61
N HIS A 107 -12.18 7.59 11.62
CA HIS A 107 -12.89 8.77 11.10
C HIS A 107 -14.25 8.43 10.49
N GLN A 108 -14.35 7.34 9.72
CA GLN A 108 -15.61 6.90 9.14
C GLN A 108 -16.64 6.53 10.22
N ARG A 109 -16.23 5.81 11.28
CA ARG A 109 -17.11 5.48 12.40
C ARG A 109 -17.63 6.72 13.11
N ALA A 110 -16.75 7.69 13.39
CA ALA A 110 -17.13 8.96 14.00
C ALA A 110 -18.13 9.74 13.14
N ALA A 111 -17.91 9.78 11.81
CA ALA A 111 -18.80 10.45 10.88
C ALA A 111 -20.20 9.81 10.82
N ILE A 112 -20.28 8.47 10.84
CA ILE A 112 -21.56 7.74 10.87
C ILE A 112 -22.34 8.07 12.15
N LEU A 113 -21.68 8.05 13.31
CA LEU A 113 -22.30 8.40 14.59
C LEU A 113 -22.80 9.86 14.60
N ALA A 114 -21.96 10.79 14.15
CA ALA A 114 -22.34 12.20 14.05
C ALA A 114 -23.50 12.43 13.07
N SER A 115 -23.54 11.67 11.96
CA SER A 115 -24.65 11.71 11.01
C SER A 115 -25.96 11.23 11.64
N TYR A 116 -25.91 10.16 12.44
CA TYR A 116 -27.07 9.66 13.17
C TYR A 116 -27.61 10.68 14.19
N HIS A 117 -26.74 11.28 14.99
CA HIS A 117 -27.14 12.36 15.92
C HIS A 117 -27.74 13.56 15.17
N LEU A 118 -27.17 13.92 14.02
CA LEU A 118 -27.65 15.03 13.21
C LEU A 118 -29.03 14.74 12.62
N GLN A 119 -29.29 13.51 12.19
CA GLN A 119 -30.62 13.08 11.73
C GLN A 119 -31.67 13.23 12.83
N GLN A 120 -31.37 12.83 14.07
CA GLN A 120 -32.29 12.99 15.20
C GLN A 120 -32.66 14.47 15.44
N VAL A 121 -31.68 15.38 15.30
CA VAL A 121 -31.91 16.82 15.41
C VAL A 121 -32.79 17.33 14.27
N ILE A 122 -32.57 16.87 13.05
CA ILE A 122 -33.39 17.21 11.88
C ILE A 122 -34.83 16.77 12.12
N ASP A 123 -35.05 15.52 12.50
CA ASP A 123 -36.37 14.95 12.76
C ASP A 123 -37.10 15.74 13.85
N HIS A 124 -36.39 16.10 14.93
CA HIS A 124 -36.95 16.89 16.01
C HIS A 124 -37.43 18.27 15.55
N ILE A 125 -36.61 18.99 14.78
CA ILE A 125 -36.97 20.31 14.23
C ILE A 125 -38.18 20.20 13.28
N GLN A 126 -38.24 19.14 12.47
CA GLN A 126 -39.33 18.93 11.53
C GLN A 126 -40.66 18.63 12.23
N LEU A 127 -40.63 17.91 13.36
CA LEU A 127 -41.82 17.58 14.16
C LEU A 127 -42.41 18.81 14.88
N GLN A 128 -41.65 19.88 15.07
CA GLN A 128 -42.08 21.08 15.80
C GLN A 128 -43.00 22.03 15.02
N ASN A 129 -43.52 21.65 13.83
CA ASN A 129 -44.35 22.50 12.95
C ASN A 129 -43.69 23.87 12.68
N THR A 130 -42.71 23.82 11.78
CA THR A 130 -41.83 24.91 11.30
C THR A 130 -42.41 26.33 11.39
N HIS A 131 -41.96 27.07 12.40
CA HIS A 131 -41.88 28.54 12.35
C HIS A 131 -40.62 28.98 11.59
N ASP A 132 -40.63 30.18 11.01
CA ASP A 132 -39.50 30.73 10.21
C ASP A 132 -38.15 30.70 10.96
N GLU A 133 -38.16 30.77 12.29
CA GLU A 133 -36.99 30.75 13.16
C GLU A 133 -36.16 29.45 13.06
N HIS A 134 -36.78 28.34 12.64
CA HIS A 134 -36.12 27.04 12.52
C HIS A 134 -35.67 26.68 11.09
N ALA A 135 -35.98 27.51 10.09
CA ALA A 135 -35.61 27.27 8.71
C ALA A 135 -34.09 27.25 8.51
N LEU A 136 -33.37 28.21 9.09
CA LEU A 136 -31.91 28.31 8.98
C LEU A 136 -31.17 27.17 9.70
N PRO A 137 -31.51 26.81 10.96
CA PRO A 137 -30.99 25.62 11.61
C PRO A 137 -31.24 24.34 10.79
N LEU A 138 -32.46 24.12 10.30
CA LEU A 138 -32.78 22.93 9.51
C LEU A 138 -31.94 22.86 8.23
N PHE A 139 -31.76 23.98 7.53
CA PHE A 139 -30.90 24.05 6.35
C PHE A 139 -29.44 23.69 6.67
N ARG A 140 -28.87 24.27 7.73
CA ARG A 140 -27.50 23.95 8.18
C ARG A 140 -27.34 22.48 8.55
N ALA A 141 -28.36 21.89 9.20
CA ALA A 141 -28.33 20.48 9.58
C ALA A 141 -28.24 19.58 8.34
N ARG A 142 -29.10 19.83 7.35
CA ARG A 142 -29.12 19.04 6.11
C ARG A 142 -27.84 19.19 5.30
N LEU A 143 -27.26 20.39 5.27
CA LEU A 143 -25.98 20.62 4.61
C LEU A 143 -24.87 19.78 5.27
N LEU A 144 -24.73 19.86 6.60
CA LEU A 144 -23.75 19.06 7.35
C LEU A 144 -23.98 17.55 7.16
N GLN A 145 -25.23 17.10 7.04
CA GLN A 145 -25.55 15.70 6.79
C GLN A 145 -25.04 15.24 5.41
N GLN A 146 -25.26 16.07 4.37
CA GLN A 146 -24.74 15.81 3.03
C GLN A 146 -23.21 15.77 3.00
N GLU A 147 -22.56 16.69 3.70
CA GLU A 147 -21.10 16.74 3.82
C GLU A 147 -20.53 15.48 4.48
N LEU A 148 -21.10 15.06 5.62
CA LEU A 148 -20.70 13.83 6.29
C LEU A 148 -20.89 12.59 5.40
N GLN A 149 -22.01 12.50 4.70
CA GLN A 149 -22.26 11.39 3.78
C GLN A 149 -21.23 11.34 2.63
N ALA A 150 -20.92 12.49 2.03
CA ALA A 150 -19.91 12.59 0.99
C ALA A 150 -18.50 12.23 1.50
N LEU A 151 -18.18 12.57 2.74
CA LEU A 151 -16.92 12.20 3.38
C LEU A 151 -16.83 10.69 3.66
N VAL A 152 -17.89 10.09 4.20
CA VAL A 152 -17.96 8.64 4.45
C VAL A 152 -17.73 7.84 3.16
N ILE A 153 -18.38 8.23 2.07
CA ILE A 153 -18.22 7.56 0.76
C ILE A 153 -16.76 7.64 0.30
N ARG A 154 -16.17 8.85 0.30
CA ARG A 154 -14.77 9.06 -0.11
C ARG A 154 -13.79 8.27 0.75
N LYS A 155 -13.99 8.23 2.06
CA LYS A 155 -13.14 7.48 3.00
C LYS A 155 -13.26 5.97 2.79
N THR A 156 -14.47 5.46 2.54
CA THR A 156 -14.70 4.04 2.22
C THR A 156 -13.93 3.64 0.97
N GLN A 157 -13.98 4.46 -0.09
CA GLN A 157 -13.19 4.23 -1.31
C GLN A 157 -11.68 4.27 -1.03
N GLY A 158 -11.23 5.21 -0.19
CA GLY A 158 -9.84 5.30 0.24
C GLY A 158 -9.36 4.05 0.97
N ILE A 159 -10.12 3.56 1.95
CA ILE A 159 -9.83 2.31 2.67
C ILE A 159 -9.70 1.14 1.70
N HIS A 160 -10.64 1.01 0.75
CA HIS A 160 -10.61 -0.08 -0.22
C HIS A 160 -9.35 -0.02 -1.11
N GLY A 161 -8.97 1.17 -1.60
CA GLY A 161 -7.75 1.35 -2.38
C GLY A 161 -6.50 0.96 -1.59
N ARG A 162 -6.39 1.39 -0.34
CA ARG A 162 -5.26 1.05 0.53
C ARG A 162 -5.18 -0.43 0.87
N GLN A 163 -6.32 -1.09 1.10
CA GLN A 163 -6.37 -2.53 1.32
C GLN A 163 -5.80 -3.32 0.13
N ILE A 164 -6.05 -2.87 -1.10
CA ILE A 164 -5.51 -3.49 -2.31
C ILE A 164 -3.98 -3.39 -2.33
N GLU A 165 -3.43 -2.22 -2.00
CA GLU A 165 -1.97 -2.02 -1.96
C GLU A 165 -1.32 -2.85 -0.84
N TYR A 166 -1.90 -2.86 0.36
CA TYR A 166 -1.47 -3.73 1.46
C TYR A 166 -1.42 -5.20 1.03
N GLN A 167 -2.48 -5.72 0.40
CA GLN A 167 -2.55 -7.11 -0.08
C GLN A 167 -1.54 -7.42 -1.20
N LYS A 168 -1.11 -6.43 -1.97
CA LYS A 168 -0.03 -6.63 -2.94
C LYS A 168 1.31 -6.77 -2.21
N ALA A 169 1.63 -5.84 -1.32
CA ALA A 169 2.88 -5.86 -0.56
C ALA A 169 3.01 -7.14 0.29
N GLU A 170 1.93 -7.56 0.96
CA GLU A 170 1.88 -8.81 1.72
C GLU A 170 2.21 -10.03 0.85
N ARG A 171 1.66 -10.11 -0.36
CA ARG A 171 1.97 -11.20 -1.31
C ARG A 171 3.43 -11.19 -1.73
N PHE A 172 4.04 -10.01 -1.92
CA PHE A 172 5.46 -9.90 -2.25
C PHE A 172 6.34 -10.39 -1.09
N VAL A 173 6.10 -9.90 0.13
CA VAL A 173 6.84 -10.33 1.33
C VAL A 173 6.76 -11.84 1.49
N LYS A 174 5.56 -12.42 1.38
CA LYS A 174 5.37 -13.87 1.49
C LYS A 174 6.17 -14.65 0.45
N ARG A 175 6.15 -14.22 -0.82
CA ARG A 175 6.93 -14.88 -1.89
C ARG A 175 8.43 -14.82 -1.63
N ILE A 176 8.96 -13.70 -1.13
CA ILE A 176 10.38 -13.57 -0.79
C ILE A 176 10.75 -14.55 0.34
N GLN A 177 9.89 -14.67 1.35
CA GLN A 177 10.10 -15.63 2.45
C GLN A 177 10.08 -17.08 1.98
N ASP A 178 9.15 -17.44 1.09
CA ASP A 178 9.04 -18.79 0.55
C ASP A 178 10.29 -19.16 -0.27
N VAL A 179 10.75 -18.25 -1.15
CA VAL A 179 12.00 -18.44 -1.91
C VAL A 179 13.21 -18.57 -0.98
N LYS A 180 13.30 -17.75 0.07
CA LYS A 180 14.40 -17.84 1.04
C LYS A 180 14.46 -19.23 1.68
N LYS A 181 13.32 -19.78 2.12
CA LYS A 181 13.25 -21.12 2.69
C LYS A 181 13.67 -22.20 1.68
N GLU A 182 13.24 -22.10 0.43
CA GLU A 182 13.64 -23.05 -0.61
C GLU A 182 15.15 -23.04 -0.87
N VAL A 183 15.79 -21.86 -0.83
CA VAL A 183 17.24 -21.73 -0.97
C VAL A 183 17.96 -22.34 0.23
N GLU A 184 17.50 -22.08 1.45
CA GLU A 184 18.09 -22.63 2.69
C GLU A 184 18.02 -24.16 2.72
N VAL A 185 16.89 -24.76 2.30
CA VAL A 185 16.75 -26.23 2.21
C VAL A 185 17.71 -26.83 1.18
N ARG A 186 17.94 -26.15 0.05
CA ARG A 186 18.88 -26.62 -0.97
C ARG A 186 20.34 -26.57 -0.51
N ASP A 187 20.71 -25.51 0.22
CA ASP A 187 22.07 -25.37 0.75
C ASP A 187 22.38 -26.51 1.75
N HIS A 188 21.44 -26.85 2.63
CA HIS A 188 21.61 -27.96 3.58
C HIS A 188 21.74 -29.34 2.90
N LEU A 189 20.97 -29.59 1.84
CA LEU A 189 21.07 -30.85 1.07
C LEU A 189 22.40 -30.97 0.33
N GLN A 190 23.00 -29.85 -0.11
CA GLN A 190 24.30 -29.84 -0.79
C GLN A 190 25.47 -30.03 0.18
N GLU A 191 25.35 -29.56 1.42
CA GLU A 191 26.34 -29.82 2.49
C GLU A 191 26.34 -31.31 2.88
N GLU A 192 25.17 -31.95 2.99
CA GLU A 192 25.05 -33.39 3.29
C GLU A 192 25.58 -34.30 2.16
N GLU A 193 25.48 -33.89 0.90
CA GLU A 193 26.04 -34.62 -0.25
C GLU A 193 27.57 -34.45 -0.39
N GLN A 194 28.18 -33.42 0.21
CA GLN A 194 29.63 -33.23 0.20
C GLN A 194 30.35 -33.94 1.36
N GLU A 195 29.62 -34.38 2.38
CA GLU A 195 30.14 -35.13 3.53
C GLU A 195 30.05 -36.67 3.38
N GLN A 196 29.56 -37.18 2.23
CA GLN A 196 29.53 -38.61 1.86
C GLN A 196 30.57 -38.97 0.79
#